data_AF-A0A818XLJ5-F1
#
_entry.id   AF-A0A818XLJ5-F1
#
_cell.length_a   1.000
_cell.length_b   1.000
_cell.length_c   1.000
_cell.angle_alpha   90.00
_cell.angle_beta   90.00
_cell.angle_gamma   90.00
#
_symmetry.space_group_name_H-M   'P 1'
#
loop_
_entity.id
_entity.type
_entity.pdbx_description
1 polymer ?
#
loop_
_entity_poly.entity_id
_entity_poly.type
_entity_poly.pdbx_seq_one_letter_code
_entity_poly.pdbx_strand_id
1 'polypeptide(L)'
;MASVSSKTSTNLICHACDNQSFAVLTCNGCSKTFCLKHSVEHRHELSNYFNRLTAQEKFIQKAIKQQQDERRQHPLLKAIDRWEEISIVKIRKAASNARAQVLHYNTMKITEIEMQLHRINAQMNISRQRDDYIEMNLIEWKNKLETLKNSLTTPPPSIKVRENRSIPLVLMIDVNTYCRTTQVGVTERFDRAIGDIHITENGSVATHGNIHVPNFDYKWA
;
A
#
# COMPACT_ATOMS: atom_id res chain seq x y z
N MET A 1 60.67 39.64 50.39
CA MET A 1 59.36 38.97 50.40
C MET A 1 59.33 37.99 49.24
N ALA A 2 59.50 36.70 49.50
CA ALA A 2 59.25 35.63 48.53
C ALA A 2 58.51 34.53 49.28
N SER A 3 57.24 34.43 48.98
CA SER A 3 56.28 33.50 49.57
C SER A 3 56.60 32.07 49.17
N VAL A 4 56.83 31.23 50.17
CA VAL A 4 56.85 29.77 50.05
C VAL A 4 55.43 29.34 49.68
N SER A 5 55.25 28.81 48.47
CA SER A 5 54.00 28.19 48.05
C SER A 5 54.15 26.67 48.17
N SER A 6 53.76 26.16 49.33
CA SER A 6 53.69 24.73 49.62
C SER A 6 52.61 24.08 48.75
N LYS A 7 53.01 23.28 47.75
CA LYS A 7 52.11 22.33 47.09
C LYS A 7 51.90 21.16 48.04
N THR A 8 50.77 21.15 48.74
CA THR A 8 50.23 19.95 49.38
C THR A 8 49.92 18.93 48.28
N SER A 9 50.86 18.00 48.07
CA SER A 9 50.64 16.83 47.21
C SER A 9 49.65 15.92 47.93
N THR A 10 48.37 16.08 47.61
CA THR A 10 47.36 15.08 47.97
C THR A 10 47.71 13.82 47.20
N ASN A 11 48.30 12.86 47.90
CA ASN A 11 48.70 11.58 47.34
C ASN A 11 47.45 10.80 46.92
N LEU A 12 46.97 11.07 45.70
CA LEU A 12 45.89 10.31 45.08
C LEU A 12 46.35 8.87 44.88
N ILE A 13 45.45 7.91 45.09
CA ILE A 13 45.77 6.49 45.01
C ILE A 13 45.13 5.90 43.75
N CYS A 14 45.74 4.85 43.19
CA CYS A 14 45.24 4.19 42.00
C CYS A 14 43.92 3.46 42.28
N HIS A 15 42.90 3.76 41.47
CA HIS A 15 41.56 3.16 41.55
C HIS A 15 41.54 1.64 41.30
N ALA A 16 42.52 1.09 40.57
CA ALA A 16 42.55 -0.33 40.19
C ALA A 16 43.45 -1.20 41.08
N CYS A 17 44.27 -0.59 41.96
CA CYS A 17 45.25 -1.30 42.79
C CYS A 17 44.80 -1.59 44.23
N ASP A 18 43.53 -1.39 44.59
CA ASP A 18 43.08 -1.42 46.00
C ASP A 18 43.99 -0.61 46.93
N ASN A 19 44.33 0.61 46.49
CA ASN A 19 45.14 1.56 47.22
C ASN A 19 46.63 1.22 47.44
N GLN A 20 47.20 0.26 46.71
CA GLN A 20 48.60 -0.17 46.89
C GLN A 20 49.65 0.70 46.17
N SER A 21 49.23 1.63 45.30
CA SER A 21 50.17 2.49 44.57
C SER A 21 49.64 3.91 44.36
N PHE A 22 50.54 4.89 44.39
CA PHE A 22 50.21 6.28 44.12
C PHE A 22 49.80 6.47 42.66
N ALA A 23 48.74 7.24 42.46
CA ALA A 23 48.29 7.65 41.15
C ALA A 23 49.22 8.72 40.58
N VAL A 24 49.52 8.58 39.29
CA VAL A 24 50.37 9.51 38.55
C VAL A 24 49.54 10.28 37.50
N LEU A 25 48.39 9.72 37.12
CA LEU A 25 47.53 10.25 36.06
C LEU A 25 46.06 10.16 36.45
N THR A 26 45.28 11.16 36.05
CA THR A 26 43.82 11.17 36.17
C THR A 26 43.21 11.18 34.77
N CYS A 27 42.29 10.25 34.49
CA CYS A 27 41.55 10.25 33.24
C CYS A 27 40.38 11.22 33.32
N ASN A 28 40.38 12.28 32.50
CA ASN A 28 39.29 13.26 32.48
C ASN A 28 37.96 12.68 31.99
N GLY A 29 37.99 11.59 31.20
CA GLY A 29 36.79 10.99 30.63
C GLY A 29 35.96 10.19 31.64
N CYS A 30 36.61 9.46 32.56
CA CYS A 30 35.93 8.68 33.60
C CYS A 30 36.18 9.20 35.03
N SER A 31 36.94 10.28 35.17
CA SER A 31 37.34 10.91 36.44
C SER A 31 38.08 10.00 37.43
N LYS A 32 38.63 8.86 36.96
CA LYS A 32 39.40 7.90 37.77
C LYS A 32 40.90 8.19 37.73
N THR A 33 41.57 7.91 38.85
CA THR A 33 43.02 8.05 39.04
C THR A 33 43.74 6.72 38.89
N PHE A 34 44.88 6.70 38.20
CA PHE A 34 45.62 5.48 37.90
C PHE A 34 47.13 5.65 38.17
N CYS A 35 47.78 4.57 38.62
CA CYS A 35 49.24 4.46 38.54
C CYS A 35 49.66 4.23 37.08
N LEU A 36 50.96 4.31 36.78
CA LEU A 36 51.45 4.21 35.42
C LEU A 36 50.98 2.93 34.70
N LYS A 37 51.06 1.77 35.38
CA LYS A 37 50.62 0.47 34.83
C LYS A 37 49.14 0.46 34.45
N HIS A 38 48.25 0.77 35.41
CA HIS A 38 46.80 0.74 35.16
C HIS A 38 46.32 1.85 34.21
N SER A 39 47.11 2.92 34.05
CA SER A 39 46.79 3.94 33.03
C SER A 39 46.98 3.41 31.61
N VAL A 40 48.00 2.56 31.38
CA VAL A 40 48.23 1.89 30.10
C VAL A 40 47.16 0.83 29.86
N GLU A 41 46.79 0.06 30.88
CA GLU A 41 45.71 -0.92 30.79
C GLU A 41 44.36 -0.25 30.47
N HIS A 42 44.02 0.83 31.16
CA HIS A 42 42.82 1.62 30.86
C HIS A 42 42.81 2.14 29.41
N ARG A 43 43.97 2.62 28.91
CA ARG A 43 44.09 3.05 27.52
C ARG A 43 43.90 1.89 26.53
N HIS A 44 44.39 0.71 26.89
CA HIS A 44 44.22 -0.52 26.12
C HIS A 44 42.75 -0.96 26.08
N GLU A 45 42.04 -0.90 27.21
CA GLU A 45 40.59 -1.17 27.29
C GLU A 45 39.80 -0.22 26.38
N LEU A 46 40.10 1.08 26.41
CA LEU A 46 39.49 2.06 25.51
C LEU A 46 39.76 1.74 24.04
N SER A 47 40.97 1.31 23.71
CA SER A 47 41.33 0.89 22.34
C SER A 47 40.50 -0.33 21.92
N ASN A 48 40.35 -1.32 22.82
CA ASN A 48 39.55 -2.51 22.56
C ASN A 48 38.07 -2.16 22.38
N TYR A 49 37.53 -1.26 23.20
CA TYR A 49 36.16 -0.77 23.06
C TYR A 49 35.95 -0.04 21.73
N PHE A 50 36.88 0.83 21.35
CA PHE A 50 36.83 1.52 20.06
C PHE A 50 36.84 0.54 18.88
N ASN A 51 37.73 -0.47 18.92
CA ASN A 51 37.78 -1.51 17.90
C ASN A 51 36.44 -2.28 17.77
N ARG A 52 35.74 -2.52 18.88
CA ARG A 52 34.40 -3.13 18.86
C ARG A 52 33.37 -2.21 18.20
N LEU A 53 33.41 -0.90 18.47
CA LEU A 53 32.54 0.07 17.79
C LEU A 53 32.81 0.12 16.28
N THR A 54 34.08 0.12 15.87
CA THR A 54 34.45 0.07 14.45
C THR A 54 33.96 -1.23 13.79
N ALA A 55 34.04 -2.37 14.49
CA ALA A 55 33.52 -3.63 13.97
C ALA A 55 31.98 -3.59 13.81
N GLN A 56 31.26 -3.00 14.76
CA GLN A 56 29.81 -2.79 14.67
C GLN A 56 29.43 -1.86 13.51
N GLU A 57 30.17 -0.77 13.32
CA GLU A 57 29.95 0.16 12.21
C GLU A 57 30.11 -0.54 10.85
N LYS A 58 31.18 -1.33 10.67
CA LYS A 58 31.38 -2.15 9.46
C LYS A 58 30.27 -3.18 9.25
N PHE A 59 29.80 -3.81 10.32
CA PHE A 59 28.69 -4.76 10.25
C PHE A 59 27.41 -4.08 9.77
N ILE A 60 27.07 -2.91 10.33
CA ILE A 60 25.90 -2.13 9.93
C ILE A 60 26.02 -1.68 8.47
N GLN A 61 27.19 -1.20 8.04
CA GLN A 61 27.42 -0.85 6.64
C GLN A 61 27.21 -2.03 5.69
N LYS A 62 27.68 -3.22 6.07
CA LYS A 62 27.46 -4.44 5.27
C LYS A 62 25.97 -4.80 5.20
N ALA A 63 25.26 -4.72 6.33
CA ALA A 63 23.82 -4.99 6.38
C ALA A 63 23.02 -4.02 5.50
N ILE A 64 23.38 -2.72 5.51
CA ILE A 64 22.76 -1.70 4.64
C ILE A 64 22.98 -2.04 3.16
N LYS A 65 24.22 -2.38 2.76
CA LYS A 65 24.51 -2.76 1.37
C LYS A 65 23.72 -3.99 0.93
N GLN A 66 23.67 -5.03 1.78
CA GLN A 66 22.90 -6.23 1.50
C GLN A 66 21.40 -5.92 1.33
N GLN A 67 20.83 -5.08 2.19
CA GLN A 67 19.44 -4.60 2.05
C GLN A 67 19.21 -3.82 0.75
N GLN A 68 20.20 -3.04 0.29
CA GLN A 68 20.12 -2.34 -0.99
C GLN A 68 20.13 -3.31 -2.18
N ASP A 69 20.97 -4.33 -2.14
CA ASP A 69 21.06 -5.36 -3.18
C ASP A 69 19.78 -6.22 -3.22
N GLU A 70 19.19 -6.50 -2.07
CA GLU A 70 17.95 -7.28 -1.92
C GLU A 70 16.67 -6.43 -2.02
N ARG A 71 16.77 -5.13 -2.33
CA ARG A 71 15.62 -4.19 -2.32
C ARG A 71 14.42 -4.69 -3.13
N ARG A 72 14.67 -5.34 -4.27
CA ARG A 72 13.60 -5.89 -5.14
C ARG A 72 12.96 -7.18 -4.60
N GLN A 73 13.59 -7.84 -3.63
CA GLN A 73 13.06 -9.05 -3.00
C GLN A 73 12.15 -8.74 -1.80
N HIS A 74 11.93 -7.45 -1.51
CA HIS A 74 11.12 -7.01 -0.39
C HIS A 74 9.72 -7.65 -0.41
N PRO A 75 9.25 -8.28 0.68
CA PRO A 75 7.97 -8.99 0.70
C PRO A 75 6.76 -8.15 0.27
N LEU A 76 6.76 -6.84 0.59
CA LEU A 76 5.69 -5.93 0.15
C LEU A 76 5.67 -5.74 -1.37
N LEU A 77 6.84 -5.71 -2.04
CA LEU A 77 6.88 -5.64 -3.50
C LEU A 77 6.29 -6.91 -4.10
N LYS A 78 6.65 -8.10 -3.57
CA LYS A 78 6.03 -9.36 -3.99
C LYS A 78 4.51 -9.38 -3.78
N ALA A 79 4.01 -8.72 -2.74
CA ALA A 79 2.57 -8.60 -2.50
C ALA A 79 1.89 -7.70 -3.54
N ILE A 80 2.54 -6.61 -3.94
CA ILE A 80 2.09 -5.74 -5.04
C ILE A 80 2.08 -6.52 -6.37
N ASP A 81 3.17 -7.22 -6.70
CA ASP A 81 3.29 -8.03 -7.91
C ASP A 81 2.17 -9.09 -7.98
N ARG A 82 1.91 -9.76 -6.85
CA ARG A 82 0.82 -10.76 -6.74
C ARG A 82 -0.56 -10.12 -6.92
N TRP A 83 -0.79 -8.94 -6.33
CA TRP A 83 -2.04 -8.21 -6.50
C TRP A 83 -2.24 -7.81 -7.98
N GLU A 84 -1.18 -7.38 -8.66
CA GLU A 84 -1.20 -7.04 -10.08
C GLU A 84 -1.56 -8.26 -10.94
N GLU A 85 -0.85 -9.38 -10.78
CA GLU A 85 -1.12 -10.61 -11.55
C GLU A 85 -2.56 -11.08 -11.40
N ILE A 86 -3.07 -11.15 -10.16
CA ILE A 86 -4.44 -11.58 -9.88
C ILE A 86 -5.44 -10.62 -10.53
N SER A 87 -5.17 -9.32 -10.48
CA SER A 87 -6.06 -8.28 -11.04
C SER A 87 -6.12 -8.37 -12.56
N ILE A 88 -4.99 -8.57 -13.23
CA ILE A 88 -4.92 -8.80 -14.69
C ILE A 88 -5.72 -10.04 -15.07
N VAL A 89 -5.58 -11.14 -14.33
CA VAL A 89 -6.33 -12.38 -14.59
C VAL A 89 -7.84 -12.14 -14.47
N LYS A 90 -8.29 -11.43 -13.43
CA LYS A 90 -9.71 -11.08 -13.26
C LYS A 90 -10.25 -10.27 -14.43
N ILE A 91 -9.51 -9.23 -14.87
CA ILE A 91 -9.88 -8.39 -16.02
C ILE A 91 -9.98 -9.24 -17.29
N ARG A 92 -8.97 -10.07 -17.56
CA ARG A 92 -8.96 -10.95 -18.73
C ARG A 92 -10.13 -11.92 -18.71
N LYS A 93 -10.43 -12.54 -17.57
CA LYS A 93 -11.58 -13.46 -17.42
C LYS A 93 -12.91 -12.75 -17.66
N ALA A 94 -13.11 -11.57 -17.08
CA ALA A 94 -14.32 -10.78 -17.30
C ALA A 94 -14.49 -10.41 -18.79
N ALA A 95 -13.42 -9.96 -19.45
CA ALA A 95 -13.43 -9.63 -20.86
C ALA A 95 -13.73 -10.86 -21.74
N SER A 96 -13.11 -12.01 -21.45
CA SER A 96 -13.38 -13.26 -22.18
C SER A 96 -14.83 -13.73 -22.01
N ASN A 97 -15.39 -13.63 -20.80
CA ASN A 97 -16.79 -13.95 -20.56
C ASN A 97 -17.74 -13.02 -21.35
N ALA A 98 -17.47 -11.72 -21.36
CA ALA A 98 -18.25 -10.77 -22.14
C ALA A 98 -18.20 -11.06 -23.64
N ARG A 99 -17.00 -11.35 -24.19
CA ARG A 99 -16.85 -11.76 -25.60
C ARG A 99 -17.61 -13.05 -25.90
N ALA A 100 -17.52 -14.05 -25.03
CA ALA A 100 -18.23 -15.32 -25.20
C ALA A 100 -19.75 -15.12 -25.24
N GLN A 101 -20.30 -14.24 -24.40
CA GLN A 101 -21.73 -13.90 -24.44
C GLN A 101 -22.12 -13.26 -25.77
N VAL A 102 -21.37 -12.26 -26.26
CA VAL A 102 -21.63 -11.62 -27.55
C VAL A 102 -21.55 -12.63 -28.70
N LEU A 103 -20.54 -13.49 -28.71
CA LEU A 103 -20.38 -14.53 -29.72
C LEU A 103 -21.55 -15.52 -29.69
N HIS A 104 -21.97 -15.97 -28.52
CA HIS A 104 -23.10 -16.88 -28.37
C HIS A 104 -24.38 -16.31 -28.98
N TYR A 105 -24.69 -15.05 -28.66
CA TYR A 105 -25.85 -14.37 -29.25
C TYR A 105 -25.73 -14.21 -30.76
N ASN A 106 -24.55 -13.86 -31.27
CA ASN A 106 -24.32 -13.76 -32.71
C ASN A 106 -24.51 -15.10 -33.41
N THR A 107 -24.05 -16.20 -32.81
CA THR A 107 -24.28 -17.56 -33.33
C THR A 107 -25.78 -17.86 -33.40
N MET A 108 -26.52 -17.65 -32.31
CA MET A 108 -27.97 -17.87 -32.30
C MET A 108 -28.71 -17.06 -33.37
N LYS A 109 -28.32 -15.79 -33.55
CA LYS A 109 -28.87 -14.93 -34.59
C LYS A 109 -28.56 -15.44 -36.00
N ILE A 110 -27.32 -15.85 -36.27
CA ILE A 110 -26.93 -16.40 -37.57
C ILE A 110 -27.74 -17.67 -37.86
N THR A 111 -27.87 -18.57 -36.89
CA THR A 111 -28.68 -19.78 -37.04
C THR A 111 -30.15 -19.47 -37.35
N GLU A 112 -30.76 -18.48 -36.69
CA GLU A 112 -32.12 -18.05 -37.01
C GLU A 112 -32.24 -17.50 -38.44
N ILE A 113 -31.27 -16.70 -38.89
CA ILE A 113 -31.22 -16.18 -40.27
C ILE A 113 -31.10 -17.33 -41.27
N GLU A 114 -30.23 -18.33 -41.00
CA GLU A 114 -30.07 -19.51 -41.85
C GLU A 114 -31.38 -20.31 -41.96
N MET A 115 -32.08 -20.52 -40.83
CA MET A 115 -33.38 -21.20 -40.81
C MET A 115 -34.44 -20.44 -41.63
N GLN A 116 -34.51 -19.11 -41.50
CA GLN A 116 -35.43 -18.29 -42.27
C GLN A 116 -35.08 -18.30 -43.76
N LEU A 117 -33.80 -18.23 -44.11
CA LEU A 117 -33.34 -18.31 -45.50
C LEU A 117 -33.69 -19.66 -46.13
N HIS A 118 -33.48 -20.76 -45.40
CA HIS A 118 -33.86 -22.10 -45.85
C HIS A 118 -35.37 -22.20 -46.12
N ARG A 119 -36.21 -21.64 -45.25
CA ARG A 119 -37.67 -21.59 -45.44
C ARG A 119 -38.05 -20.82 -46.71
N ILE A 120 -37.45 -19.65 -46.95
CA ILE A 120 -37.70 -18.86 -48.17
C ILE A 120 -37.28 -19.66 -49.41
N ASN A 121 -36.10 -20.27 -49.38
CA ASN A 121 -35.59 -21.08 -50.50
C ASN A 121 -36.53 -22.27 -50.81
N ALA A 122 -37.00 -22.98 -49.78
CA ALA A 122 -37.96 -24.07 -49.95
C ALA A 122 -39.28 -23.58 -50.58
N GLN A 123 -39.83 -22.45 -50.12
CA GLN A 123 -41.03 -21.86 -50.72
C GLN A 123 -40.83 -21.50 -52.18
N MET A 124 -39.73 -20.82 -52.50
CA MET A 124 -39.39 -20.44 -53.88
C MET A 124 -39.22 -21.66 -54.79
N ASN A 125 -38.58 -22.73 -54.32
CA ASN A 125 -38.40 -23.95 -55.10
C ASN A 125 -39.71 -24.68 -55.35
N ILE A 126 -40.59 -24.78 -54.35
CA ILE A 126 -41.92 -25.38 -54.51
C ILE A 126 -42.71 -24.60 -55.57
N SER A 127 -42.75 -23.27 -55.47
CA SER A 127 -43.48 -22.46 -56.44
C SER A 127 -42.88 -22.50 -57.84
N ARG A 128 -41.55 -22.58 -57.96
CA ARG A 128 -40.88 -22.82 -59.24
C ARG A 128 -41.26 -24.16 -59.85
N GLN A 129 -41.32 -25.23 -59.06
CA GLN A 129 -41.69 -26.56 -59.56
C GLN A 129 -43.15 -26.63 -60.02
N ARG A 130 -44.03 -25.86 -59.36
CA ARG A 130 -45.45 -25.77 -59.69
C ARG A 130 -45.78 -24.72 -60.76
N ASP A 131 -44.80 -23.88 -61.10
CA ASP A 131 -44.97 -22.71 -61.97
C ASP A 131 -46.13 -21.80 -61.51
N ASP A 132 -46.28 -21.64 -60.17
CA ASP A 132 -47.43 -20.98 -59.53
C ASP A 132 -47.09 -19.63 -58.86
N TYR A 133 -45.89 -19.10 -59.13
CA TYR A 133 -45.47 -17.83 -58.56
C TYR A 133 -46.17 -16.65 -59.23
N ILE A 134 -46.66 -15.71 -58.42
CA ILE A 134 -47.22 -14.43 -58.89
C ILE A 134 -46.40 -13.25 -58.38
N GLU A 135 -46.64 -12.05 -58.91
CA GLU A 135 -45.91 -10.83 -58.58
C GLU A 135 -45.88 -10.56 -57.07
N MET A 136 -46.99 -10.85 -56.39
CA MET A 136 -47.09 -10.68 -54.94
C MET A 136 -46.11 -11.59 -54.19
N ASN A 137 -45.91 -12.84 -54.63
CA ASN A 137 -44.92 -13.74 -54.02
C ASN A 137 -43.49 -13.23 -54.25
N LEU A 138 -43.21 -12.74 -55.46
CA LEU A 138 -41.89 -12.21 -55.81
C LEU A 138 -41.54 -10.98 -54.95
N ILE A 139 -42.49 -10.07 -54.75
CA ILE A 139 -42.33 -8.89 -53.88
C ILE A 139 -42.12 -9.34 -52.43
N GLU A 140 -42.91 -10.30 -51.94
CA GLU A 140 -42.80 -10.81 -50.57
C GLU A 140 -41.42 -11.43 -50.31
N TRP A 141 -40.96 -12.34 -51.18
CA TRP A 141 -39.65 -12.98 -51.03
C TRP A 141 -38.51 -11.96 -51.12
N LYS A 142 -38.59 -11.00 -52.05
CA LYS A 142 -37.63 -9.89 -52.13
C LYS A 142 -37.53 -9.13 -50.81
N ASN A 143 -38.68 -8.74 -50.23
CA ASN A 143 -38.70 -8.00 -48.98
C ASN A 143 -38.15 -8.82 -47.80
N LYS A 144 -38.46 -10.12 -47.74
CA LYS A 144 -37.90 -11.03 -46.73
C LYS A 144 -36.38 -11.17 -46.87
N LEU A 145 -35.87 -11.33 -48.09
CA LEU A 145 -34.44 -11.43 -48.37
C LEU A 145 -33.69 -10.14 -48.00
N GLU A 146 -34.23 -8.97 -48.32
CA GLU A 146 -33.64 -7.68 -47.90
C GLU A 146 -33.67 -7.52 -46.37
N THR A 147 -34.74 -7.97 -45.71
CA THR A 147 -34.83 -7.95 -44.24
C THR A 147 -33.75 -8.82 -43.60
N LEU A 148 -33.54 -10.03 -44.12
CA LEU A 148 -32.48 -10.93 -43.66
C LEU A 148 -31.08 -10.33 -43.88
N LYS A 149 -30.85 -9.75 -45.05
CA LYS A 149 -29.59 -9.06 -45.39
C LYS A 149 -29.29 -7.91 -44.44
N ASN A 150 -30.27 -7.06 -44.16
CA ASN A 150 -30.12 -5.97 -43.19
C ASN A 150 -29.91 -6.48 -41.77
N SER A 151 -30.54 -7.61 -41.43
CA SER A 151 -30.37 -8.26 -40.13
C SER A 151 -28.95 -8.81 -39.96
N LEU A 152 -28.24 -9.25 -41.00
CA LEU A 152 -26.86 -9.74 -40.87
C LEU A 152 -25.89 -8.66 -40.37
N THR A 153 -26.01 -7.44 -40.88
CA THR A 153 -25.05 -6.35 -40.64
C THR A 153 -25.34 -5.53 -39.39
N THR A 154 -26.56 -5.61 -38.85
CA THR A 154 -26.99 -4.81 -37.70
C THR A 154 -26.87 -5.58 -36.38
N PRO A 155 -26.20 -5.06 -35.34
CA PRO A 155 -26.22 -5.68 -34.02
C PRO A 155 -27.64 -5.77 -33.46
N PRO A 156 -28.01 -6.86 -32.75
CA PRO A 156 -29.31 -6.94 -32.09
C PRO A 156 -29.50 -5.78 -31.10
N PRO A 157 -30.67 -5.11 -31.08
CA PRO A 157 -30.94 -4.02 -30.15
C PRO A 157 -30.93 -4.46 -28.67
N SER A 158 -31.05 -5.76 -28.41
CA SER A 158 -31.01 -6.39 -27.08
C SER A 158 -29.62 -6.48 -26.47
N ILE A 159 -28.54 -6.32 -27.24
CA ILE A 159 -27.17 -6.45 -26.75
C ILE A 159 -26.53 -5.08 -26.69
N LYS A 160 -26.17 -4.66 -25.48
CA LYS A 160 -25.44 -3.42 -25.23
C LYS A 160 -24.31 -3.70 -24.27
N VAL A 161 -23.11 -3.31 -24.64
CA VAL A 161 -21.99 -3.30 -23.70
C VAL A 161 -22.21 -2.13 -22.74
N ARG A 162 -22.26 -2.42 -21.44
CA ARG A 162 -22.38 -1.42 -20.38
C ARG A 162 -21.34 -1.67 -19.32
N GLU A 163 -20.80 -0.60 -18.76
CA GLU A 163 -19.92 -0.68 -17.60
C GLU A 163 -20.77 -0.84 -16.33
N ASN A 164 -20.46 -1.87 -15.52
CA ASN A 164 -21.06 -2.01 -14.20
C ASN A 164 -20.19 -1.28 -13.17
N ARG A 165 -20.69 -0.17 -12.65
CA ARG A 165 -19.98 0.68 -11.67
C ARG A 165 -20.28 0.31 -10.22
N SER A 166 -21.23 -0.58 -9.97
CA SER A 166 -21.67 -0.93 -8.61
C SER A 166 -20.76 -1.93 -7.92
N ILE A 167 -19.99 -2.72 -8.68
CA ILE A 167 -19.11 -3.75 -8.14
C ILE A 167 -17.73 -3.64 -8.80
N PRO A 168 -16.71 -3.10 -8.11
CA PRO A 168 -15.38 -2.97 -8.67
C PRO A 168 -14.76 -4.36 -8.87
N LEU A 169 -14.29 -4.63 -10.10
CA LEU A 169 -13.63 -5.89 -10.44
C LEU A 169 -12.25 -6.02 -9.78
N VAL A 170 -11.58 -4.89 -9.59
CA VAL A 170 -10.26 -4.77 -8.97
C VAL A 170 -10.36 -3.74 -7.84
N LEU A 171 -9.95 -4.15 -6.65
CA LEU A 171 -9.85 -3.26 -5.48
C LEU A 171 -8.49 -2.58 -5.49
N MET A 172 -8.46 -1.28 -5.18
CA MET A 172 -7.21 -0.53 -5.11
C MET A 172 -6.33 -1.03 -3.95
N ILE A 173 -5.04 -1.23 -4.23
CA ILE A 173 -4.05 -1.50 -3.18
C ILE A 173 -3.62 -0.18 -2.55
N ASP A 174 -3.51 -0.16 -1.23
CA ASP A 174 -3.05 1.00 -0.46
C ASP A 174 -1.78 0.64 0.31
N VAL A 175 -0.83 1.57 0.33
CA VAL A 175 0.44 1.43 1.05
C VAL A 175 0.45 2.49 2.14
N ASN A 176 -0.03 2.12 3.33
CA ASN A 176 -0.08 3.04 4.45
C ASN A 176 1.31 3.22 5.07
N THR A 177 1.83 4.44 4.98
CA THR A 177 3.08 4.83 5.61
C THR A 177 2.78 5.50 6.95
N TYR A 178 2.64 4.70 8.01
CA TYR A 178 2.69 5.23 9.37
C TYR A 178 4.12 5.65 9.71
N CYS A 179 4.52 6.86 9.31
CA CYS A 179 5.69 7.48 9.89
C CYS A 179 5.36 7.90 11.32
N ARG A 180 5.82 7.14 12.33
CA ARG A 180 6.05 7.69 13.68
C ARG A 180 7.26 8.62 13.62
N THR A 181 7.13 9.72 12.90
CA THR A 181 7.97 10.89 13.16
C THR A 181 7.21 11.74 14.15
N THR A 182 7.77 11.86 15.35
CA THR A 182 7.55 12.96 16.27
C THR A 182 7.70 14.28 15.50
N GLN A 183 6.61 14.75 14.91
CA GLN A 183 6.42 16.12 14.48
C GLN A 183 5.15 16.59 15.18
N VAL A 184 5.39 17.38 16.22
CA VAL A 184 4.47 18.33 16.83
C VAL A 184 3.57 18.92 15.74
N GLY A 185 2.26 18.68 15.79
CA GLY A 185 1.32 19.48 15.00
C GLY A 185 0.12 18.80 14.34
N VAL A 186 -0.18 17.52 14.56
CA VAL A 186 -1.52 16.99 14.26
C VAL A 186 -2.04 16.27 15.49
N THR A 187 -2.75 17.00 16.35
CA THR A 187 -3.69 16.34 17.25
C THR A 187 -4.77 15.74 16.37
N GLU A 188 -4.90 14.41 16.37
CA GLU A 188 -6.07 13.75 15.79
C GLU A 188 -7.32 14.38 16.40
N ARG A 189 -8.21 14.88 15.54
CA ARG A 189 -9.46 15.52 15.95
C ARG A 189 -10.61 14.54 15.79
N PHE A 190 -11.53 14.56 16.74
CA PHE A 190 -12.80 13.88 16.59
C PHE A 190 -13.61 14.60 15.51
N ASP A 191 -13.81 13.94 14.37
CA ASP A 191 -14.58 14.51 13.25
C ASP A 191 -16.08 14.21 13.36
N ARG A 192 -16.46 13.20 14.14
CA ARG A 192 -17.87 12.80 14.31
C ARG A 192 -18.13 12.14 15.66
N ALA A 193 -19.23 12.52 16.29
CA ALA A 193 -19.79 11.84 17.46
C ALA A 193 -21.14 11.19 17.09
N ILE A 194 -21.46 10.06 17.72
CA ILE A 194 -22.76 9.39 17.61
C ILE A 194 -23.26 9.15 19.04
N GLY A 195 -24.45 9.64 19.36
CA GLY A 195 -25.00 9.64 20.72
C GLY A 195 -24.91 11.01 21.38
N ASP A 196 -25.13 11.08 22.69
CA ASP A 196 -25.17 12.32 23.48
C ASP A 196 -23.75 12.82 23.83
N ILE A 197 -22.92 12.99 22.80
CA ILE A 197 -21.51 13.36 22.91
C ILE A 197 -21.29 14.66 22.12
N HIS A 198 -20.82 15.70 22.80
CA HIS A 198 -20.43 16.97 22.22
C HIS A 198 -18.92 17.06 22.07
N ILE A 199 -18.49 17.32 20.84
CA ILE A 199 -17.08 17.57 20.52
C ILE A 199 -16.81 19.06 20.70
N THR A 200 -15.88 19.41 21.58
CA THR A 200 -15.46 20.77 21.91
C THR A 200 -13.97 20.96 21.61
N GLU A 201 -13.45 22.17 21.83
CA GLU A 201 -12.03 22.52 21.62
C GLU A 201 -11.50 22.12 20.23
N ASN A 202 -12.23 22.52 19.19
CA ASN A 202 -11.88 22.26 17.79
C ASN A 202 -11.57 20.78 17.50
N GLY A 203 -12.39 19.86 18.02
CA GLY A 203 -12.19 18.44 17.76
C GLY A 203 -11.26 17.74 18.74
N SER A 204 -10.72 18.44 19.74
CA SER A 204 -9.71 17.87 20.64
C SER A 204 -10.32 17.21 21.89
N VAL A 205 -11.58 17.53 22.22
CA VAL A 205 -12.26 17.02 23.42
C VAL A 205 -13.65 16.53 23.05
N ALA A 206 -14.07 15.39 23.61
CA ALA A 206 -15.42 14.88 23.51
C ALA A 206 -16.03 14.75 24.91
N THR A 207 -17.17 15.38 25.16
CA THR A 207 -17.87 15.41 26.44
C THR A 207 -19.23 14.73 26.30
N HIS A 208 -19.63 13.94 27.30
CA HIS A 208 -20.92 13.25 27.31
C HIS A 208 -21.79 13.81 28.43
N GLY A 209 -22.96 14.35 28.10
CA GLY A 209 -23.92 14.93 29.05
C GLY A 209 -23.72 16.41 29.42
N ASN A 210 -24.80 17.02 29.91
CA ASN A 210 -24.99 18.47 30.11
C ASN A 210 -23.80 19.19 30.78
N ILE A 211 -23.35 20.26 30.11
CA ILE A 211 -22.26 21.15 30.53
C ILE A 211 -22.67 21.87 31.83
N HIS A 212 -22.08 21.47 32.96
CA HIS A 212 -21.97 22.35 34.13
C HIS A 212 -20.56 22.96 34.07
N VAL A 213 -20.45 24.25 33.80
CA VAL A 213 -19.17 24.98 33.85
C VAL A 213 -19.00 25.50 35.28
N PRO A 214 -18.09 24.96 36.12
CA PRO A 214 -17.77 25.60 37.36
C PRO A 214 -16.73 26.70 37.08
N ASN A 215 -17.10 27.92 37.44
CA ASN A 215 -16.24 29.09 37.43
C ASN A 215 -15.17 28.91 38.53
N PHE A 216 -13.93 28.59 38.16
CA PHE A 216 -12.82 28.52 39.11
C PHE A 216 -12.00 29.82 39.07
N ASP A 217 -12.30 30.66 40.04
CA ASP A 217 -11.60 31.87 40.43
C ASP A 217 -10.34 31.46 41.23
N TYR A 218 -9.13 31.65 40.67
CA TYR A 218 -7.88 31.44 41.41
C TYR A 218 -7.26 32.78 41.79
N LYS A 219 -7.46 33.17 43.06
CA LYS A 219 -6.61 34.10 43.78
C LYS A 219 -5.38 33.34 44.31
N TRP A 220 -4.19 33.82 44.00
CA TRP A 220 -2.94 33.32 44.57
C TRP A 220 -2.62 34.10 45.85
N ALA A 221 -2.35 33.37 46.93
CA ALA A 221 -1.63 33.82 48.12
C ALA A 221 -0.20 33.25 48.06
#